data_AF-A0A558GJY2-F1
#
_entry.id   AF-A0A558GJY2-F1
#
_cell.length_a   1.000
_cell.length_b   1.000
_cell.length_c   1.000
_cell.angle_alpha   90.00
_cell.angle_beta   90.00
_cell.angle_gamma   90.00
#
_symmetry.space_group_name_H-M   'P 1'
#
loop_
_entity.id
_entity.type
_entity.pdbx_description
1 polymer ?
#
loop_
_entity_poly.entity_id
_entity_poly.type
_entity_poly.pdbx_seq_one_letter_code
_entity_poly.pdbx_strand_id
1 'polypeptide(L)'
;AQLGWLLNCYTQMGELSRMTQFKDKSARHSNDVNVGLYDYPVLMAADILLYGAHQVPVGSDQKQHLELARDIANRFNNIYGPETPIFQVPEPYIPTVNARVMSLQDATKKMSKSDDNRKNVITLLEEPKSIIKKINKAQTDAETPPRIAHDWENKAGISNLMGLYSAATGKTFEEIEAQ
;
A
#
# COMPACT_ATOMS: atom_id res chain seq x y z
N ALA A 1 -8.94 21.10 3.24
CA ALA A 1 -9.92 21.49 2.20
C ALA A 1 -9.48 22.71 1.38
N GLN A 2 -9.18 23.87 1.99
CA GLN A 2 -8.82 25.10 1.24
C GLN A 2 -7.63 24.91 0.29
N LEU A 3 -6.54 24.29 0.77
CA LEU A 3 -5.38 24.00 -0.09
C LEU A 3 -5.74 23.05 -1.24
N GLY A 4 -6.58 22.03 -1.00
CA GLY A 4 -7.04 21.11 -2.05
C GLY A 4 -7.74 21.84 -3.20
N TRP A 5 -8.63 22.79 -2.89
CA TRP A 5 -9.27 23.63 -3.92
C TRP A 5 -8.25 24.42 -4.74
N LEU A 6 -7.24 25.01 -4.09
CA LEU A 6 -6.18 25.73 -4.78
C LEU A 6 -5.35 24.78 -5.67
N LEU A 7 -4.97 23.61 -5.16
CA LEU A 7 -4.18 22.62 -5.90
C LEU A 7 -4.96 22.01 -7.08
N ASN A 8 -6.30 21.97 -7.04
CA ASN A 8 -7.11 21.59 -8.20
C ASN A 8 -6.83 22.49 -9.41
N CYS A 9 -6.61 23.80 -9.19
CA CYS A 9 -6.26 24.73 -10.25
C CYS A 9 -4.88 24.50 -10.87
N TYR A 10 -4.03 23.69 -10.22
CA TYR A 10 -2.71 23.28 -10.72
C TYR A 10 -2.66 21.81 -11.11
N THR A 11 -3.79 21.12 -11.15
CA THR A 11 -3.86 19.70 -11.51
C THR A 11 -4.56 19.54 -12.85
N GLN A 12 -3.98 18.76 -13.76
CA GLN A 12 -4.59 18.52 -15.07
C GLN A 12 -5.64 17.41 -14.96
N MET A 13 -6.78 17.59 -15.63
CA MET A 13 -7.81 16.54 -15.73
C MET A 13 -7.25 15.20 -16.22
N GLY A 14 -6.29 15.23 -17.15
CA GLY A 14 -5.64 14.02 -17.66
C GLY A 14 -4.89 13.23 -16.58
N GLU A 15 -4.29 13.91 -15.59
CA GLU A 15 -3.57 13.26 -14.48
C GLU A 15 -4.54 12.44 -13.62
N LEU A 16 -5.69 13.02 -13.29
CA LEU A 16 -6.73 12.37 -12.50
C LEU A 16 -7.43 11.24 -13.27
N SER A 17 -7.76 11.46 -14.55
CA SER A 17 -8.41 10.45 -15.39
C SER A 17 -7.54 9.21 -15.67
N ARG A 18 -6.21 9.32 -15.52
CA ARG A 18 -5.27 8.20 -15.68
C ARG A 18 -5.03 7.41 -14.40
N MET A 19 -5.57 7.83 -13.26
CA MET A 19 -5.38 7.14 -11.99
C MET A 19 -5.97 5.73 -12.03
N THR A 20 -5.15 4.72 -11.73
CA THR A 20 -5.56 3.32 -11.69
C THR A 20 -6.68 3.11 -10.67
N GLN A 21 -6.55 3.73 -9.49
CA GLN A 21 -7.57 3.67 -8.44
C GLN A 21 -8.92 4.26 -8.88
N PHE A 22 -8.90 5.35 -9.66
CA PHE A 22 -10.12 5.93 -10.20
C PHE A 22 -10.76 4.99 -11.23
N LYS A 23 -9.97 4.46 -12.18
CA LYS A 23 -10.46 3.48 -13.18
C LYS A 23 -11.04 2.23 -12.55
N ASP A 24 -10.35 1.63 -11.58
CA ASP A 24 -10.77 0.40 -10.93
C ASP A 24 -12.05 0.60 -10.11
N LYS A 25 -12.11 1.69 -9.33
CA LYS A 25 -13.28 1.98 -8.48
C LYS A 25 -14.47 2.47 -9.29
N SER A 26 -14.26 3.26 -10.35
CA SER A 26 -15.34 3.69 -11.25
C SER A 26 -15.94 2.52 -12.02
N ALA A 27 -15.12 1.56 -12.46
CA ALA A 27 -15.61 0.33 -13.11
C ALA A 27 -16.47 -0.53 -12.16
N ARG A 28 -16.11 -0.59 -10.86
CA ARG A 28 -16.89 -1.31 -9.83
C ARG A 28 -18.19 -0.60 -9.42
N HIS A 29 -18.25 0.72 -9.57
CA HIS A 29 -19.37 1.57 -9.13
C HIS A 29 -19.88 2.46 -10.27
N SER A 30 -20.14 1.88 -11.45
CA SER A 30 -20.41 2.62 -12.69
C SER A 30 -21.55 3.64 -12.61
N ASN A 31 -22.53 3.43 -11.73
CA ASN A 31 -23.71 4.28 -11.61
C ASN A 31 -23.56 5.41 -10.57
N ASP A 32 -22.51 5.38 -9.73
CA ASP A 32 -22.34 6.30 -8.58
C ASP A 32 -20.89 6.83 -8.45
N VAL A 33 -20.25 7.10 -9.59
CA VAL A 33 -18.91 7.71 -9.62
C VAL A 33 -19.02 9.19 -9.28
N ASN A 34 -18.81 9.53 -8.01
CA ASN A 34 -18.86 10.91 -7.54
C ASN A 34 -17.53 11.67 -7.76
N VAL A 35 -17.61 13.01 -7.75
CA VAL A 35 -16.45 13.90 -7.94
C VAL A 35 -15.39 13.69 -6.86
N GLY A 36 -15.79 13.36 -5.62
CA GLY A 36 -14.83 13.08 -4.55
C GLY A 36 -13.92 11.90 -4.86
N LEU A 37 -14.44 10.85 -5.51
CA LEU A 37 -13.64 9.71 -5.96
C LEU A 37 -12.65 10.08 -7.08
N TYR A 38 -12.95 11.11 -7.86
CA TYR A 38 -12.05 11.63 -8.88
C TYR A 38 -10.98 12.57 -8.29
N ASP A 39 -11.38 13.40 -7.31
CA ASP A 39 -10.60 14.54 -6.82
C ASP A 39 -9.76 14.23 -5.56
N TYR A 40 -10.03 13.14 -4.85
CA TYR A 40 -9.30 12.82 -3.62
C TYR A 40 -7.77 12.71 -3.77
N PRO A 41 -7.17 12.38 -4.94
CA PRO A 41 -5.72 12.45 -5.08
C PRO A 41 -5.16 13.87 -4.88
N VAL A 42 -5.91 14.91 -5.24
CA VAL A 42 -5.52 16.30 -5.01
C VAL A 42 -5.70 16.69 -3.55
N LEU A 43 -6.76 16.21 -2.90
CA LEU A 43 -6.92 16.37 -1.46
C LEU A 43 -5.77 15.69 -0.71
N MET A 44 -5.37 14.49 -1.12
CA MET A 44 -4.20 13.79 -0.57
C MET A 44 -2.91 14.59 -0.77
N ALA A 45 -2.70 15.20 -1.94
CA ALA A 45 -1.56 16.10 -2.14
C ALA A 45 -1.61 17.29 -1.17
N ALA A 46 -2.77 17.91 -0.99
CA ALA A 46 -2.93 19.00 -0.03
C ALA A 46 -2.61 18.55 1.42
N ASP A 47 -3.07 17.37 1.83
CA ASP A 47 -2.80 16.82 3.16
C ASP A 47 -1.30 16.60 3.41
N ILE A 48 -0.54 16.21 2.37
CA ILE A 48 0.92 16.01 2.47
C ILE A 48 1.66 17.36 2.49
N LEU A 49 1.35 18.24 1.53
CA LEU A 49 2.12 19.46 1.29
C LEU A 49 1.87 20.54 2.36
N LEU A 50 0.70 20.54 3.00
CA LEU A 50 0.37 21.49 4.06
C LEU A 50 1.35 21.44 5.24
N TYR A 51 1.89 20.26 5.54
CA TYR A 51 2.79 20.03 6.68
C TYR A 51 4.27 19.92 6.28
N GLY A 52 4.59 20.09 5.00
CA GLY A 52 5.96 19.95 4.52
C GLY A 52 6.58 18.57 4.78
N ALA A 53 5.81 17.50 4.61
CA ALA A 53 6.28 16.15 4.91
C ALA A 53 7.44 15.74 3.98
N HIS A 54 8.56 15.34 4.57
CA HIS A 54 9.72 14.83 3.82
C HIS A 54 9.49 13.42 3.29
N GLN A 55 8.76 12.60 4.05
CA GLN A 55 8.52 11.20 3.76
C GLN A 55 7.06 10.84 4.03
N VAL A 56 6.48 10.03 3.15
CA VAL A 56 5.09 9.57 3.27
C VAL A 56 5.04 8.04 3.15
N PRO A 57 4.59 7.31 4.18
CA PRO A 57 4.38 5.87 4.09
C PRO A 57 3.22 5.58 3.15
N VAL A 58 3.52 4.99 1.99
CA VAL A 58 2.50 4.65 1.00
C VAL A 58 2.55 3.18 0.64
N GLY A 59 1.37 2.56 0.53
CA GLY A 59 1.23 1.26 -0.11
C GLY A 59 1.52 1.36 -1.61
N SER A 60 1.83 0.22 -2.23
CA SER A 60 2.03 0.11 -3.68
C SER A 60 0.85 0.69 -4.48
N ASP A 61 -0.35 0.58 -3.94
CA ASP A 61 -1.62 1.04 -4.50
C ASP A 61 -1.82 2.56 -4.43
N GLN A 62 -1.04 3.26 -3.59
CA GLN A 62 -1.07 4.72 -3.39
C GLN A 62 0.15 5.43 -4.00
N LYS A 63 1.10 4.68 -4.58
CA LYS A 63 2.32 5.24 -5.18
C LYS A 63 2.01 6.29 -6.25
N GLN A 64 1.02 6.04 -7.11
CA GLN A 64 0.63 6.97 -8.17
C GLN A 64 0.10 8.31 -7.63
N HIS A 65 -0.58 8.30 -6.48
CA HIS A 65 -1.05 9.54 -5.85
C HIS A 65 0.09 10.32 -5.20
N LEU A 66 1.09 9.64 -4.64
CA LEU A 66 2.28 10.30 -4.13
C LEU A 66 3.07 10.97 -5.26
N GLU A 67 3.21 10.32 -6.42
CA GLU A 67 3.82 10.95 -7.60
C GLU A 67 3.02 12.19 -8.05
N LEU A 68 1.69 12.14 -8.05
CA LEU A 68 0.89 13.33 -8.33
C LEU A 68 1.15 14.46 -7.32
N ALA A 69 1.27 14.16 -6.03
CA ALA A 69 1.60 15.17 -5.03
C ALA A 69 2.96 15.82 -5.30
N ARG A 70 3.95 15.04 -5.74
CA ARG A 70 5.28 15.53 -6.15
C ARG A 70 5.19 16.41 -7.39
N ASP A 71 4.44 15.98 -8.40
CA ASP A 71 4.26 16.73 -9.65
C ASP A 71 3.58 18.08 -9.40
N ILE A 72 2.53 18.10 -8.57
CA ILE A 72 1.84 19.34 -8.17
C ILE A 72 2.79 20.25 -7.40
N ALA A 73 3.54 19.71 -6.43
CA ALA A 73 4.51 20.50 -5.64
C ALA A 73 5.58 21.13 -6.54
N ASN A 74 6.19 20.34 -7.43
CA ASN A 74 7.20 20.82 -8.38
C ASN A 74 6.64 21.87 -9.33
N ARG A 75 5.44 21.64 -9.88
CA ARG A 75 4.76 22.60 -10.76
C ARG A 75 4.51 23.93 -10.06
N PHE A 76 4.01 23.88 -8.82
CA PHE A 76 3.73 25.09 -8.04
C PHE A 76 5.02 25.84 -7.67
N ASN A 77 6.05 25.11 -7.22
CA ASN A 77 7.36 25.69 -6.90
C ASN A 77 8.02 26.34 -8.12
N ASN A 78 7.92 25.73 -9.30
CA ASN A 78 8.49 26.32 -10.53
C ASN A 78 7.83 27.66 -10.91
N ILE A 79 6.55 27.86 -10.56
CA ILE A 79 5.82 29.09 -10.87
C ILE A 79 6.07 30.16 -9.80
N TYR A 80 6.03 29.78 -8.52
CA TYR A 80 5.95 30.75 -7.41
C TYR A 80 7.14 30.73 -6.44
N GLY A 81 7.98 29.69 -6.47
CA GLY A 81 9.13 29.54 -5.58
C GLY A 81 10.39 29.01 -6.28
N PRO A 82 10.84 29.61 -7.42
CA PRO A 82 11.99 29.11 -8.18
C PRO A 82 13.31 29.19 -7.41
N GLU A 83 13.46 30.17 -6.51
CA GLU A 83 14.65 30.35 -5.67
C GLU A 83 14.46 29.75 -4.27
N THR A 84 13.26 29.89 -3.72
CA THR A 84 12.88 29.34 -2.41
C THR A 84 11.59 28.53 -2.58
N PRO A 85 11.66 27.19 -2.57
CA PRO A 85 10.51 26.33 -2.74
C PRO A 85 9.45 26.61 -1.67
N ILE A 86 8.19 26.72 -2.08
CA ILE A 86 7.06 26.91 -1.16
C ILE A 86 6.67 25.56 -0.54
N PHE A 87 6.65 24.50 -1.35
CA PHE A 87 6.33 23.15 -0.90
C PHE A 87 7.57 22.27 -0.83
N GLN A 88 7.69 21.52 0.28
CA GLN A 88 8.59 20.38 0.38
C GLN A 88 8.08 19.26 -0.55
N VAL A 89 8.96 18.73 -1.40
CA VAL A 89 8.63 17.59 -2.26
C VAL A 89 8.74 16.30 -1.43
N PRO A 90 7.66 15.50 -1.30
CA PRO A 90 7.63 14.33 -0.43
C PRO A 90 8.24 13.09 -1.09
N GLU A 91 9.02 12.30 -0.36
CA GLU A 91 9.56 11.01 -0.80
C GLU A 91 8.76 9.81 -0.27
N PRO A 92 8.73 8.67 -0.97
CA PRO A 92 8.09 7.46 -0.44
C PRO A 92 8.87 6.91 0.76
N TYR A 93 8.16 6.61 1.86
CA TYR A 93 8.72 5.83 2.95
C TYR A 93 8.43 4.34 2.72
N ILE A 94 9.49 3.57 2.51
CA ILE A 94 9.44 2.11 2.37
C ILE A 94 9.92 1.50 3.70
N PRO A 95 9.05 0.82 4.47
CA PRO A 95 9.48 0.13 5.68
C PRO A 95 10.55 -0.92 5.36
N THR A 96 11.59 -1.00 6.17
CA THR A 96 12.74 -1.90 5.99
C THR A 96 12.43 -3.37 6.32
N VAL A 97 11.38 -3.63 7.11
CA VAL A 97 10.98 -4.97 7.55
C VAL A 97 9.50 -5.20 7.24
N ASN A 98 9.19 -6.35 6.65
CA ASN A 98 7.83 -6.82 6.37
C ASN A 98 6.98 -5.85 5.50
N ALA A 99 7.59 -5.30 4.44
CA ALA A 99 6.95 -4.36 3.51
C ALA A 99 5.69 -4.92 2.82
N ARG A 100 5.46 -6.25 2.87
CA ARG A 100 4.35 -6.89 2.15
C ARG A 100 3.85 -8.18 2.81
N VAL A 101 2.80 -8.08 3.61
CA VAL A 101 2.03 -9.23 4.11
C VAL A 101 1.04 -9.68 3.03
N MET A 102 1.06 -10.97 2.69
CA MET A 102 0.22 -11.55 1.63
C MET A 102 -1.02 -12.26 2.20
N SER A 103 -2.03 -12.43 1.36
CA SER A 103 -3.27 -13.12 1.69
C SER A 103 -3.01 -14.59 2.06
N LEU A 104 -3.64 -15.06 3.14
CA LEU A 104 -3.34 -16.39 3.68
C LEU A 104 -3.72 -17.56 2.77
N GLN A 105 -4.70 -17.44 1.88
CA GLN A 105 -5.07 -18.52 0.93
C GLN A 105 -4.53 -18.29 -0.49
N ASP A 106 -3.96 -17.12 -0.75
CA ASP A 106 -3.44 -16.72 -2.06
C ASP A 106 -2.24 -15.81 -1.85
N ALA A 107 -1.07 -16.42 -1.66
CA ALA A 107 0.17 -15.75 -1.37
C ALA A 107 0.71 -14.87 -2.53
N THR A 108 0.04 -14.89 -3.69
CA THR A 108 0.35 -14.00 -4.82
C THR A 108 -0.30 -12.62 -4.67
N LYS A 109 -1.34 -12.52 -3.83
CA LYS A 109 -2.08 -11.27 -3.57
C LYS A 109 -1.69 -10.67 -2.23
N LYS A 110 -1.51 -9.35 -2.20
CA LYS A 110 -1.30 -8.61 -0.95
C LYS A 110 -2.56 -8.75 -0.08
N MET A 111 -2.38 -8.94 1.23
CA MET A 111 -3.49 -8.96 2.17
C MET A 111 -4.23 -7.62 2.12
N SER A 112 -5.55 -7.66 1.94
CA SER A 112 -6.39 -6.47 1.92
C SER A 112 -7.39 -6.49 3.06
N LYS A 113 -7.48 -5.39 3.81
CA LYS A 113 -8.48 -5.23 4.90
C LYS A 113 -9.91 -5.45 4.40
N SER A 114 -10.18 -5.05 3.16
CA SER A 114 -11.49 -5.10 2.50
C SER A 114 -11.67 -6.33 1.62
N ASP A 115 -10.85 -7.37 1.76
CA ASP A 115 -11.08 -8.63 1.05
C ASP A 115 -12.39 -9.28 1.56
N ASP A 116 -13.27 -9.65 0.62
CA ASP A 116 -14.52 -10.35 0.88
C ASP A 116 -14.25 -11.73 1.48
N ASN A 117 -13.16 -12.38 1.06
CA ASN A 117 -12.73 -13.65 1.64
C ASN A 117 -11.99 -13.43 2.96
N ARG A 118 -12.73 -13.45 4.08
CA ARG A 118 -12.17 -13.27 5.43
C ARG A 118 -11.12 -14.31 5.83
N LYS A 119 -10.99 -15.44 5.12
CA LYS A 119 -9.93 -16.43 5.36
C LYS A 119 -8.55 -15.91 4.95
N ASN A 120 -8.48 -14.93 4.05
CA ASN A 120 -7.23 -14.33 3.59
C ASN A 120 -6.60 -13.35 4.59
N VAL A 121 -7.36 -12.89 5.58
CA VAL A 121 -7.02 -11.70 6.37
C VAL A 121 -6.97 -12.05 7.85
N ILE A 122 -5.93 -11.61 8.56
CA ILE A 122 -5.95 -11.51 10.02
C ILE A 122 -6.15 -10.05 10.39
N THR A 123 -7.14 -9.74 11.21
CA THR A 123 -7.33 -8.36 11.71
C THR A 123 -6.64 -8.16 13.06
N LEU A 124 -6.26 -6.92 13.36
CA LEU A 124 -5.54 -6.58 14.60
C LEU A 124 -6.30 -6.97 15.87
N LEU A 125 -7.63 -6.85 15.85
CA LEU A 125 -8.51 -7.19 16.97
C LEU A 125 -9.17 -8.57 16.80
N GLU A 126 -8.54 -9.45 16.04
CA GLU A 126 -9.09 -10.79 15.81
C GLU A 126 -8.87 -11.70 17.04
N GLU A 127 -9.90 -12.49 17.37
CA GLU A 127 -9.83 -13.46 18.46
C GLU A 127 -8.70 -14.48 18.23
N PRO A 128 -7.86 -14.81 19.24
CA PRO A 128 -6.73 -15.72 19.09
C PRO A 128 -7.09 -17.08 18.48
N LYS A 129 -8.25 -17.63 18.85
CA LYS A 129 -8.74 -18.91 18.30
C LYS A 129 -8.99 -18.84 16.78
N SER A 130 -9.46 -17.69 16.29
CA SER A 130 -9.69 -17.47 14.86
C SER A 130 -8.37 -17.31 14.11
N ILE A 131 -7.41 -16.58 14.68
CA ILE A 131 -6.06 -16.42 14.13
C ILE A 131 -5.40 -17.79 13.89
N ILE A 132 -5.35 -18.64 14.93
CA ILE A 132 -4.77 -19.98 14.85
C ILE A 132 -5.46 -20.81 13.75
N LYS A 133 -6.80 -20.77 13.68
CA LYS A 133 -7.56 -21.50 12.66
C LYS A 133 -7.23 -21.05 11.24
N LYS A 134 -6.98 -19.76 11.02
CA LYS A 134 -6.61 -19.21 9.70
C LYS A 134 -5.17 -19.55 9.33
N ILE A 135 -4.23 -19.40 10.26
CA ILE A 135 -2.81 -19.76 10.05
C ILE A 135 -2.68 -21.25 9.71
N ASN A 136 -3.35 -22.13 10.47
CA ASN A 136 -3.32 -23.59 10.20
C ASN A 136 -3.91 -23.99 8.85
N LYS A 137 -4.66 -23.11 8.20
CA LYS A 137 -5.25 -23.33 6.88
C LYS A 137 -4.55 -22.54 5.79
N ALA A 138 -3.51 -21.77 6.12
CA ALA A 138 -2.82 -20.93 5.16
C ALA A 138 -2.19 -21.78 4.04
N GLN A 139 -2.08 -21.19 2.86
CA GLN A 139 -1.43 -21.78 1.72
C GLN A 139 0.04 -22.05 2.03
N THR A 140 0.49 -23.27 1.74
CA THR A 140 1.89 -23.66 1.68
C THR A 140 2.26 -23.99 0.22
N ASP A 141 3.39 -24.65 0.01
CA ASP A 141 3.74 -25.27 -1.27
C ASP A 141 3.53 -26.79 -1.26
N ALA A 142 3.85 -27.42 -2.39
CA ALA A 142 3.77 -28.86 -2.61
C ALA A 142 5.14 -29.55 -2.59
N GLU A 143 6.20 -28.88 -2.11
CA GLU A 143 7.55 -29.46 -2.04
C GLU A 143 7.52 -30.72 -1.16
N THR A 144 8.10 -31.81 -1.67
CA THR A 144 8.15 -33.11 -0.99
C THR A 144 9.58 -33.64 -1.00
N PRO A 145 10.23 -33.88 0.17
CA PRO A 145 9.69 -33.68 1.52
C PRO A 145 9.46 -32.19 1.85
N PRO A 146 8.55 -31.87 2.79
CA PRO A 146 8.31 -30.48 3.19
C PRO A 146 9.58 -29.83 3.72
N ARG A 147 9.85 -28.60 3.26
CA ARG A 147 11.00 -27.79 3.68
C ARG A 147 10.56 -26.36 3.98
N ILE A 148 10.99 -25.82 5.12
CA ILE A 148 10.79 -24.42 5.47
C ILE A 148 11.98 -23.65 4.92
N ALA A 149 11.74 -22.83 3.91
CA ALA A 149 12.75 -21.95 3.33
C ALA A 149 12.10 -20.76 2.64
N HIS A 150 12.78 -19.62 2.71
CA HIS A 150 12.32 -18.37 2.15
C HIS A 150 12.62 -18.31 0.65
N ASP A 151 11.60 -18.52 -0.16
CA ASP A 151 11.61 -18.41 -1.62
C ASP A 151 10.25 -17.87 -2.09
N TRP A 152 10.22 -16.63 -2.61
CA TRP A 152 8.99 -16.01 -3.09
C TRP A 152 8.50 -16.56 -4.43
N GLU A 153 9.37 -17.15 -5.23
CA GLU A 153 9.04 -17.66 -6.56
C GLU A 153 8.40 -19.05 -6.45
N ASN A 154 9.01 -19.95 -5.67
CA ASN A 154 8.57 -21.34 -5.58
C ASN A 154 7.75 -21.64 -4.32
N LYS A 155 7.89 -20.84 -3.26
CA LYS A 155 7.35 -21.13 -1.92
C LYS A 155 6.64 -19.93 -1.29
N ALA A 156 5.93 -19.13 -2.11
CA ALA A 156 5.30 -17.89 -1.68
C ALA A 156 4.47 -18.00 -0.38
N GLY A 157 3.74 -19.11 -0.19
CA GLY A 157 2.97 -19.39 1.02
C GLY A 157 3.86 -19.54 2.27
N ILE A 158 4.92 -20.34 2.17
CA ILE A 158 5.90 -20.52 3.25
C ILE A 158 6.65 -19.22 3.53
N SER A 159 7.11 -18.50 2.50
CA SER A 159 7.79 -17.21 2.63
C SER A 159 6.92 -16.16 3.35
N ASN A 160 5.61 -16.13 3.06
CA ASN A 160 4.66 -15.27 3.77
C ASN A 160 4.54 -15.65 5.25
N LEU A 161 4.43 -16.95 5.57
CA LEU A 161 4.37 -17.43 6.96
C LEU A 161 5.67 -17.18 7.73
N MET A 162 6.83 -17.35 7.09
CA MET A 162 8.14 -16.99 7.67
C MET A 162 8.22 -15.48 7.95
N GLY A 163 7.71 -14.64 7.05
CA GLY A 163 7.59 -13.20 7.27
C GLY A 163 6.75 -12.84 8.50
N LEU A 164 5.60 -13.49 8.68
CA LEU A 164 4.75 -13.32 9.87
C LEU A 164 5.44 -13.79 11.14
N TYR A 165 6.12 -14.95 11.10
CA TYR A 165 6.82 -15.51 12.25
C TYR A 165 8.03 -14.65 12.65
N SER A 166 8.81 -14.19 11.68
CA SER A 166 9.92 -13.24 11.88
C SER A 166 9.42 -11.96 12.54
N ALA A 167 8.34 -11.35 12.01
CA ALA A 167 7.77 -10.13 12.58
C ALA A 167 7.23 -10.31 14.02
N ALA A 168 6.69 -11.50 14.34
CA ALA A 168 6.16 -11.79 15.68
C ALA A 168 7.25 -12.14 16.71
N THR A 169 8.40 -12.64 16.27
CA THR A 169 9.45 -13.19 17.15
C THR A 169 10.75 -12.41 17.14
N GLY A 170 10.98 -11.55 16.14
CA GLY A 170 12.24 -10.85 15.91
C GLY A 170 13.33 -11.70 15.25
N LYS A 171 13.07 -12.99 14.96
CA LYS A 171 14.05 -13.90 14.35
C LYS A 171 14.31 -13.60 12.88
N THR A 172 15.52 -13.80 12.40
CA THR A 172 15.85 -13.69 10.97
C THR A 172 15.36 -14.91 10.18
N PHE A 173 15.30 -14.84 8.85
CA PHE A 173 14.90 -16.00 8.04
C PHE A 173 15.87 -17.17 8.19
N GLU A 174 17.17 -16.89 8.30
CA GLU A 174 18.20 -17.90 8.54
C GLU A 174 18.00 -18.63 9.87
N GLU A 175 17.64 -17.91 10.94
CA GLU A 175 17.33 -18.52 12.24
C GLU A 175 16.06 -19.37 12.22
N ILE A 176 15.12 -19.05 11.33
CA ILE A 176 13.87 -19.80 11.15
C ILE A 176 14.14 -21.07 10.34
N GLU A 177 14.96 -21.00 9.30
CA GLU A 177 15.35 -22.15 8.47
C GLU A 177 16.21 -23.16 9.21
N ALA A 178 16.97 -22.72 10.22
CA ALA A 178 17.84 -23.57 11.00
C ALA A 178 17.14 -24.38 12.12
N GLN A 179 15.83 -24.17 12.35
CA GLN A 179 15.02 -24.88 13.35
C GLN A 179 14.43 -26.18 12.80
#